data_AF-A0AAU8E790-F1
#
_entry.id   AF-A0AAU8E790-F1
#
_cell.length_a   1.000
_cell.length_b   1.000
_cell.length_c   1.000
_cell.angle_alpha   90.00
_cell.angle_beta   90.00
_cell.angle_gamma   90.00
#
_symmetry.space_group_name_H-M   'P 1'
#
loop_
_entity.id
_entity.type
_entity.pdbx_description
1 polymer ?
#
loop_
_entity_poly.entity_id
_entity_poly.type
_entity_poly.pdbx_seq_one_letter_code
_entity_poly.pdbx_strand_id
1 'polypeptide(L)'
;MSEIIRFIPKHELTARQNLKKFIAFARNDLELWSDLKDFSWNASRWCLPFGSVRFISFEHTGLHPSKKSEQHQLMNPSFTELAKAYLRYSYTLRPRKGLSKDMQALRVIEFALSQDSKVPDITRFKQRHWERATTALEPFADRDNICSTIRGILKTFADICIVNVDPMLWKHPYTGLNSSNVIKGKRASEDVKAKKLPNQDALLAIAEVFSRGESKTHTAEDVLITCVTGLLLSAPIRISETLRFRTDCLRNERDKNGVMQHYLAYWVPKTREFARKPIPKVMAEVTEEAIKRLSTITEEGRRLASYMETNPVKFYRHSNCPDVLDDQELTCQQVVEALGAFSQGGAATS
;
A
#
# COMPACT_ATOMS: atom_id res chain seq x y z
N MET A 1 35.57 40.18 -11.11
CA MET A 1 34.78 39.00 -11.53
C MET A 1 34.09 39.37 -12.83
N SER A 2 34.44 38.73 -13.93
CA SER A 2 33.84 38.99 -15.24
C SER A 2 32.41 38.43 -15.28
N GLU A 3 31.43 39.28 -15.62
CA GLU A 3 30.09 38.81 -15.95
C GLU A 3 30.18 38.01 -17.26
N ILE A 4 30.12 36.68 -17.17
CA ILE A 4 30.03 35.82 -18.34
C ILE A 4 28.58 35.89 -18.84
N ILE A 5 28.33 36.73 -19.85
CA ILE A 5 27.06 36.78 -20.56
C ILE A 5 27.00 35.57 -21.51
N ARG A 6 26.27 34.53 -21.11
CA ARG A 6 26.08 33.31 -21.90
C ARG A 6 24.79 33.38 -22.71
N PHE A 7 24.87 33.14 -24.02
CA PHE A 7 23.69 32.97 -24.88
C PHE A 7 22.85 31.76 -24.42
N ILE A 8 21.55 31.96 -24.23
CA ILE A 8 20.59 30.91 -23.86
C ILE A 8 19.67 30.66 -25.07
N PRO A 9 19.63 29.43 -25.61
CA PRO A 9 18.76 29.10 -26.73
C PRO A 9 17.27 29.37 -26.45
N LYS A 10 16.51 29.77 -27.48
CA LYS A 10 15.07 30.06 -27.39
C LYS A 10 14.26 28.91 -26.80
N HIS A 11 14.58 27.67 -27.13
CA HIS A 11 13.86 26.50 -26.63
C HIS A 11 14.04 26.32 -25.10
N GLU A 12 15.20 26.66 -24.53
CA GLU A 12 15.40 26.63 -23.07
C GLU A 12 14.57 27.70 -22.36
N LEU A 13 14.50 28.91 -22.93
CA LEU A 13 13.66 30.00 -22.41
C LEU A 13 12.18 29.61 -22.45
N THR A 14 11.75 29.03 -23.58
CA THR A 14 10.38 28.56 -23.79
C THR A 14 10.02 27.46 -22.81
N ALA A 15 10.91 26.48 -22.58
CA ALA A 15 10.69 25.41 -21.61
C ALA A 15 10.47 25.93 -20.18
N ARG A 16 11.29 26.89 -19.73
CA ARG A 16 11.11 27.54 -18.42
C ARG A 16 9.79 28.31 -18.32
N GLN A 17 9.38 28.98 -19.39
CA GLN A 17 8.11 29.69 -19.43
C GLN A 17 6.92 28.73 -19.39
N ASN A 18 6.97 27.64 -20.15
CA ASN A 18 5.95 26.60 -20.16
C ASN A 18 5.83 25.93 -18.80
N LEU A 19 6.94 25.66 -18.12
CA LEU A 19 6.95 25.12 -16.76
C LEU A 19 6.20 26.04 -15.78
N LYS A 20 6.51 27.34 -15.79
CA LYS A 20 5.82 28.32 -14.94
C LYS A 20 4.32 28.39 -15.24
N LYS A 21 3.95 28.46 -16.53
CA LYS A 21 2.55 28.47 -16.96
C LYS A 21 1.81 27.21 -16.56
N PHE A 22 2.43 26.04 -16.72
CA PHE A 22 1.85 24.75 -16.35
C PHE A 22 1.59 24.65 -14.85
N ILE A 23 2.54 25.08 -14.01
CA ILE A 23 2.35 25.11 -12.56
C ILE A 23 1.22 26.06 -12.17
N ALA A 24 1.19 27.27 -12.76
CA ALA A 24 0.13 28.24 -12.51
C ALA A 24 -1.24 27.70 -12.91
N PHE A 25 -1.34 27.11 -14.11
CA PHE A 25 -2.55 26.47 -14.60
C PHE A 25 -3.05 25.37 -13.66
N ALA A 26 -2.17 24.43 -13.29
CA ALA A 26 -2.54 23.33 -12.41
C ALA A 26 -2.96 23.81 -11.01
N ARG A 27 -2.35 24.88 -10.51
CA ARG A 27 -2.65 25.44 -9.18
C ARG A 27 -3.95 26.24 -9.17
N ASN A 28 -4.14 27.11 -10.15
CA ASN A 28 -5.17 28.15 -10.13
C ASN A 28 -6.42 27.76 -10.92
N ASP A 29 -6.29 26.98 -11.98
CA ASP A 29 -7.38 26.76 -12.95
C ASP A 29 -7.99 25.36 -12.84
N LEU A 30 -7.26 24.39 -12.27
CA LEU A 30 -7.81 23.06 -11.99
C LEU A 30 -8.51 23.03 -10.63
N GLU A 31 -9.65 22.35 -10.55
CA GLU A 31 -10.45 22.25 -9.32
C GLU A 31 -10.27 20.92 -8.59
N LEU A 32 -9.65 19.91 -9.21
CA LEU A 32 -9.52 18.58 -8.62
C LEU A 32 -8.93 18.66 -7.21
N TRP A 33 -9.63 18.08 -6.23
CA TRP A 33 -9.32 18.05 -4.79
C TRP A 33 -9.51 19.37 -4.02
N SER A 34 -9.91 20.48 -4.66
CA SER A 34 -10.20 21.74 -3.98
C SER A 34 -11.33 21.64 -2.96
N ASP A 35 -12.26 20.71 -3.18
CA ASP A 35 -13.45 20.44 -2.38
C ASP A 35 -13.16 19.62 -1.11
N LEU A 36 -11.95 19.08 -0.97
CA LEU A 36 -11.56 18.31 0.20
C LEU A 36 -11.25 19.24 1.39
N LYS A 37 -11.89 18.99 2.53
CA LYS A 37 -11.82 19.81 3.75
C LYS A 37 -10.40 20.20 4.18
N ASP A 38 -9.44 19.29 4.07
CA ASP A 38 -8.06 19.48 4.52
C ASP A 38 -7.05 19.68 3.37
N PHE A 39 -7.54 19.96 2.15
CA PHE A 39 -6.66 20.21 1.02
C PHE A 39 -6.09 21.62 1.07
N SER A 40 -4.76 21.71 0.99
CA SER A 40 -4.04 22.96 0.78
C SER A 40 -2.92 22.73 -0.21
N TRP A 41 -2.86 23.57 -1.25
CA TRP A 41 -1.80 23.48 -2.25
C TRP A 41 -0.41 23.52 -1.61
N ASN A 42 -0.21 24.37 -0.61
CA ASN A 42 1.09 24.55 0.05
C ASN A 42 1.44 23.44 1.06
N ALA A 43 0.51 22.53 1.37
CA ALA A 43 0.78 21.46 2.33
C ALA A 43 1.90 20.51 1.84
N SER A 44 2.70 20.00 2.78
CA SER A 44 3.71 18.96 2.54
C SER A 44 3.11 17.56 2.44
N ARG A 45 1.81 17.44 2.75
CA ARG A 45 1.02 16.21 2.66
C ARG A 45 -0.39 16.54 2.15
N TRP A 46 -0.89 15.73 1.23
CA TRP A 46 -2.30 15.76 0.81
C TRP A 46 -3.01 14.50 1.29
N CYS A 47 -4.16 14.67 1.94
CA CYS A 47 -5.06 13.59 2.34
C CYS A 47 -6.17 13.48 1.29
N LEU A 48 -6.23 12.36 0.57
CA LEU A 48 -7.14 12.14 -0.56
C LEU A 48 -8.05 10.95 -0.26
N PRO A 49 -9.19 10.80 -0.96
CA PRO A 49 -10.17 9.73 -0.68
C PRO A 49 -9.61 8.30 -0.78
N PHE A 50 -8.51 8.11 -1.51
CA PHE A 50 -7.89 6.81 -1.76
C PHE A 50 -6.47 6.69 -1.16
N GLY A 51 -6.12 7.57 -0.22
CA GLY A 51 -4.87 7.53 0.53
C GLY A 51 -4.22 8.91 0.69
N SER A 52 -3.03 8.96 1.28
CA SER A 52 -2.29 10.20 1.44
C SER A 52 -1.00 10.24 0.63
N VAL A 53 -0.66 11.41 0.10
CA VAL A 53 0.62 11.68 -0.59
C VAL A 53 1.47 12.60 0.27
N ARG A 54 2.75 12.27 0.45
CA ARG A 54 3.74 13.12 1.12
C ARG A 54 4.81 13.56 0.13
N PHE A 55 5.13 14.85 0.11
CA PHE A 55 6.15 15.44 -0.75
C PHE A 55 7.53 15.41 -0.09
N ILE A 56 7.99 14.20 0.26
CA ILE A 56 9.33 13.93 0.80
C ILE A 56 10.32 13.59 -0.32
N SER A 57 11.61 13.81 -0.10
CA SER A 57 12.67 13.46 -1.04
C SER A 57 12.85 11.94 -1.19
N PHE A 58 13.62 11.52 -2.19
CA PHE A 58 13.87 10.11 -2.45
C PHE A 58 14.56 9.38 -1.29
N GLU A 59 15.54 10.03 -0.66
CA GLU A 59 16.33 9.46 0.43
C GLU A 59 15.47 9.18 1.68
N HIS A 60 14.37 9.91 1.84
CA HIS A 60 13.49 9.81 3.01
C HIS A 60 12.24 8.96 2.74
N THR A 61 12.18 8.24 1.62
CA THR A 61 11.04 7.38 1.26
C THR A 61 10.69 6.32 2.30
N GLY A 62 11.66 5.89 3.11
CA GLY A 62 11.49 4.94 4.22
C GLY A 62 10.86 5.52 5.48
N LEU A 63 10.56 6.83 5.55
CA LEU A 63 9.95 7.45 6.72
C LEU A 63 8.59 6.81 7.03
N HIS A 64 8.35 6.39 8.27
CA HIS A 64 7.09 5.78 8.68
C HIS A 64 5.89 6.70 8.38
N PRO A 65 4.75 6.21 7.85
CA PRO A 65 3.60 7.05 7.47
C PRO A 65 3.00 7.91 8.58
N SER A 66 3.08 7.47 9.85
CA SER A 66 2.58 8.23 11.00
C SER A 66 3.50 9.38 11.43
N LYS A 67 4.79 9.35 11.04
CA LYS A 67 5.74 10.40 11.42
C LYS A 67 5.52 11.64 10.57
N LYS A 68 5.43 12.79 11.22
CA LYS A 68 5.42 14.11 10.57
C LYS A 68 6.78 14.33 9.91
N SER A 69 6.77 14.78 8.66
CA SER A 69 7.99 15.06 7.91
C SER A 69 8.63 16.37 8.38
N GLU A 70 9.94 16.35 8.59
CA GLU A 70 10.74 17.53 8.90
C GLU A 70 11.18 18.24 7.61
N GLN A 71 11.58 19.52 7.74
CA GLN A 71 11.94 20.34 6.59
C GLN A 71 13.07 19.74 5.73
N HIS A 72 14.08 19.13 6.36
CA HIS A 72 15.21 18.51 5.67
C HIS A 72 14.83 17.23 4.90
N GLN A 73 13.66 16.65 5.21
CA GLN A 73 13.15 15.43 4.58
C GLN A 73 12.25 15.72 3.38
N LEU A 74 11.85 16.99 3.23
CA LEU A 74 10.96 17.40 2.16
C LEU A 74 11.70 17.42 0.82
N MET A 75 10.95 17.12 -0.23
CA MET A 75 11.39 17.34 -1.61
C MET A 75 11.72 18.82 -1.81
N ASN A 76 12.69 19.12 -2.70
CA ASN A 76 13.03 20.50 -2.99
C ASN A 76 11.77 21.34 -3.31
N PRO A 77 11.59 22.55 -2.72
CA PRO A 77 10.39 23.35 -2.91
C PRO A 77 10.04 23.62 -4.37
N SER A 78 11.05 23.92 -5.20
CA SER A 78 10.85 24.19 -6.63
C SER A 78 10.32 22.97 -7.39
N PHE A 79 10.79 21.77 -7.03
CA PHE A 79 10.31 20.52 -7.64
C PHE A 79 8.98 20.08 -7.04
N THR A 80 8.71 20.41 -5.78
CA THR A 80 7.44 20.12 -5.12
C THR A 80 6.26 20.76 -5.87
N GLU A 81 6.40 22.01 -6.33
CA GLU A 81 5.37 22.69 -7.12
C GLU A 81 5.12 21.97 -8.46
N LEU A 82 6.17 21.50 -9.12
CA LEU A 82 6.06 20.68 -10.33
C LEU A 82 5.37 19.33 -10.07
N ALA A 83 5.76 18.64 -8.99
CA ALA A 83 5.17 17.37 -8.60
C ALA A 83 3.67 17.52 -8.34
N LYS A 84 3.29 18.54 -7.57
CA LYS A 84 1.88 18.90 -7.30
C LYS A 84 1.11 19.18 -8.59
N ALA A 85 1.66 19.99 -9.48
CA ALA A 85 1.07 20.31 -10.78
C ALA A 85 0.84 19.05 -11.63
N TYR A 86 1.85 18.17 -11.72
CA TYR A 86 1.73 16.91 -12.46
C TYR A 86 0.64 15.98 -11.90
N LEU A 87 0.62 15.78 -10.58
CA LEU A 87 -0.37 14.90 -9.95
C LEU A 87 -1.79 15.43 -10.18
N ARG A 88 -2.01 16.74 -9.98
CA ARG A 88 -3.35 17.32 -10.17
C ARG A 88 -3.79 17.28 -11.63
N TYR A 89 -2.91 17.67 -12.56
CA TYR A 89 -3.19 17.63 -13.99
C TYR A 89 -3.49 16.21 -14.49
N SER A 90 -2.61 15.25 -14.18
CA SER A 90 -2.74 13.89 -14.70
C SER A 90 -3.96 13.14 -14.16
N TYR A 91 -4.40 13.44 -12.94
CA TYR A 91 -5.60 12.84 -12.34
C TYR A 91 -6.88 13.57 -12.74
N THR A 92 -6.79 14.84 -13.15
CA THR A 92 -7.91 15.55 -13.78
C THR A 92 -8.23 14.93 -15.13
N LEU A 93 -7.21 14.65 -15.95
CA LEU A 93 -7.39 14.04 -17.27
C LEU A 93 -7.75 12.56 -17.21
N ARG A 94 -7.14 11.81 -16.29
CA ARG A 94 -7.33 10.36 -16.16
C ARG A 94 -7.47 9.96 -14.69
N PRO A 95 -8.69 10.03 -14.14
CA PRO A 95 -8.97 9.60 -12.78
C PRO A 95 -8.57 8.14 -12.57
N ARG A 96 -7.71 7.89 -11.59
CA ARG A 96 -7.25 6.54 -11.22
C ARG A 96 -7.03 6.47 -9.71
N LYS A 97 -7.02 5.25 -9.16
CA LYS A 97 -6.76 5.02 -7.73
C LYS A 97 -5.26 4.85 -7.49
N GLY A 98 -4.74 5.56 -6.49
CA GLY A 98 -3.39 5.38 -5.95
C GLY A 98 -2.30 6.16 -6.67
N LEU A 99 -1.63 7.04 -5.93
CA LEU A 99 -0.57 7.95 -6.43
C LEU A 99 0.85 7.49 -6.10
N SER A 100 1.00 6.37 -5.39
CA SER A 100 2.30 5.97 -4.80
C SER A 100 3.38 5.78 -5.86
N LYS A 101 3.04 5.23 -7.03
CA LYS A 101 4.00 5.02 -8.12
C LYS A 101 4.40 6.33 -8.80
N ASP A 102 3.43 7.20 -9.07
CA ASP A 102 3.69 8.53 -9.64
C ASP A 102 4.60 9.35 -8.70
N MET A 103 4.28 9.34 -7.40
CA MET A 103 5.09 10.04 -6.39
C MET A 103 6.49 9.44 -6.28
N GLN A 104 6.64 8.11 -6.31
CA GLN A 104 7.96 7.49 -6.29
C GLN A 104 8.78 7.85 -7.53
N ALA A 105 8.16 7.85 -8.71
CA ALA A 105 8.80 8.27 -9.95
C ALA A 105 9.25 9.74 -9.89
N LEU A 106 8.40 10.66 -9.40
CA LEU A 106 8.74 12.06 -9.20
C LEU A 106 9.92 12.25 -8.23
N ARG A 107 9.96 11.51 -7.12
CA ARG A 107 11.09 11.53 -6.18
C ARG A 107 12.40 11.11 -6.84
N VAL A 108 12.38 10.06 -7.66
CA VAL A 108 13.58 9.59 -8.36
C VAL A 108 14.05 10.62 -9.40
N ILE A 109 13.12 11.26 -10.11
CA ILE A 109 13.44 12.34 -11.06
C ILE A 109 14.09 13.51 -10.32
N GLU A 110 13.52 13.93 -9.20
CA GLU A 110 14.08 14.99 -8.35
C GLU A 110 15.49 14.63 -7.87
N PHE A 111 15.66 13.45 -7.29
CA PHE A 111 16.96 12.93 -6.85
C PHE A 111 18.01 12.98 -7.95
N ALA A 112 17.68 12.51 -9.15
CA ALA A 112 18.59 12.48 -10.29
C ALA A 112 19.04 13.87 -10.73
N LEU A 113 18.12 14.85 -10.72
CA LEU A 113 18.38 16.26 -11.05
C LEU A 113 19.19 16.97 -9.95
N SER A 114 18.90 16.67 -8.68
CA SER A 114 19.57 17.26 -7.53
C SER A 114 21.07 16.91 -7.46
N GLN A 115 21.51 15.87 -8.17
CA GLN A 115 22.93 15.53 -8.32
C GLN A 115 23.73 16.55 -9.17
N ASP A 116 23.08 17.40 -9.96
CA ASP A 116 23.75 18.45 -10.76
C ASP A 116 23.72 19.84 -10.10
N SER A 117 22.72 20.09 -9.28
CA SER A 117 22.47 21.39 -8.66
C SER A 117 21.60 21.24 -7.43
N LYS A 118 21.81 22.11 -6.44
CA LYS A 118 20.95 22.20 -5.25
C LYS A 118 19.49 22.51 -5.58
N VAL A 119 19.22 23.11 -6.74
CA VAL A 119 17.86 23.39 -7.22
C VAL A 119 17.59 22.52 -8.44
N PRO A 120 16.87 21.39 -8.30
CA PRO A 120 16.52 20.52 -9.41
C PRO A 120 15.60 21.25 -10.40
N ASP A 121 15.99 21.24 -11.68
CA ASP A 121 15.28 21.90 -12.77
C ASP A 121 14.95 20.88 -13.86
N ILE A 122 13.66 20.52 -13.97
CA ILE A 122 13.18 19.54 -14.95
C ILE A 122 13.46 19.94 -16.40
N THR A 123 13.59 21.24 -16.70
CA THR A 123 13.89 21.71 -18.06
C THR A 123 15.30 21.36 -18.50
N ARG A 124 16.17 21.01 -17.55
CA ARG A 124 17.55 20.55 -17.77
C ARG A 124 17.68 19.03 -17.78
N PHE A 125 16.59 18.29 -17.76
CA PHE A 125 16.61 16.84 -17.82
C PHE A 125 17.28 16.36 -19.13
N LYS A 126 18.17 15.38 -19.01
CA LYS A 126 19.13 14.90 -20.02
C LYS A 126 19.45 13.43 -19.79
N GLN A 127 20.13 12.79 -20.74
CA GLN A 127 20.49 11.37 -20.70
C GLN A 127 21.08 10.89 -19.36
N ARG A 128 22.08 11.61 -18.81
CA ARG A 128 22.70 11.26 -17.51
C ARG A 128 21.73 11.09 -16.34
N HIS A 129 20.57 11.76 -16.39
CA HIS A 129 19.56 11.66 -15.34
C HIS A 129 18.78 10.36 -15.42
N TRP A 130 18.61 9.80 -16.62
CA TRP A 130 18.05 8.46 -16.79
C TRP A 130 18.95 7.42 -16.13
N GLU A 131 20.25 7.50 -16.37
CA GLU A 131 21.25 6.58 -15.81
C GLU A 131 21.24 6.63 -14.28
N ARG A 132 21.28 7.85 -13.70
CA ARG A 132 21.15 8.05 -12.24
C ARG A 132 19.84 7.49 -11.68
N ALA A 133 18.72 7.76 -12.36
CA ALA A 133 17.41 7.24 -11.95
C ALA A 133 17.38 5.70 -11.98
N THR A 134 17.98 5.07 -12.99
CA THR A 134 18.08 3.61 -13.05
C THR A 134 18.94 3.07 -11.92
N THR A 135 20.15 3.58 -11.71
CA THR A 135 21.04 3.13 -10.64
C THR A 135 20.38 3.26 -9.26
N ALA A 136 19.72 4.39 -8.99
CA ALA A 136 18.99 4.60 -7.73
C ALA A 136 17.87 3.56 -7.51
N LEU A 137 17.30 3.03 -8.59
CA LEU A 137 16.21 2.06 -8.54
C LEU A 137 16.67 0.60 -8.48
N GLU A 138 17.96 0.29 -8.61
CA GLU A 138 18.46 -1.09 -8.59
C GLU A 138 17.98 -1.93 -7.39
N PRO A 139 17.94 -1.39 -6.15
CA PRO A 139 17.47 -2.12 -4.98
C PRO A 139 15.95 -2.38 -4.97
N PHE A 140 15.17 -1.64 -5.76
CA PHE A 140 13.72 -1.67 -5.70
C PHE A 140 13.14 -2.87 -6.47
N ALA A 141 12.20 -3.59 -5.84
CA ALA A 141 11.56 -4.73 -6.49
C ALA A 141 10.71 -4.34 -7.72
N ASP A 142 10.06 -3.17 -7.69
CA ASP A 142 9.18 -2.66 -8.74
C ASP A 142 9.90 -1.70 -9.73
N ARG A 143 11.23 -1.79 -9.81
CA ARG A 143 12.09 -0.87 -10.56
C ARG A 143 11.73 -0.72 -12.05
N ASP A 144 11.30 -1.80 -12.69
CA ASP A 144 10.85 -1.80 -14.09
C ASP A 144 9.59 -0.96 -14.30
N ASN A 145 8.60 -1.14 -13.43
CA ASN A 145 7.36 -0.36 -13.44
C ASN A 145 7.61 1.11 -13.05
N ILE A 146 8.52 1.38 -12.12
CA ILE A 146 8.89 2.77 -11.77
C ILE A 146 9.59 3.44 -12.95
N CYS A 147 10.54 2.78 -13.63
CA CYS A 147 11.15 3.32 -14.85
C CYS A 147 10.12 3.61 -15.95
N SER A 148 9.15 2.71 -16.14
CA SER A 148 8.05 2.93 -17.09
C SER A 148 7.17 4.13 -16.69
N THR A 149 6.95 4.32 -15.40
CA THR A 149 6.22 5.48 -14.85
C THR A 149 7.00 6.78 -15.10
N ILE A 150 8.30 6.82 -14.77
CA ILE A 150 9.19 7.95 -15.06
C ILE A 150 9.11 8.32 -16.56
N ARG A 151 9.12 7.32 -17.46
CA ARG A 151 8.94 7.53 -18.90
C ARG A 151 7.61 8.21 -19.24
N GLY A 152 6.51 7.77 -18.64
CA GLY A 152 5.19 8.38 -18.82
C GLY A 152 5.10 9.82 -18.31
N ILE A 153 5.70 10.10 -17.15
CA ILE A 153 5.77 11.46 -16.58
C ILE A 153 6.56 12.38 -17.50
N LEU A 154 7.77 11.98 -17.89
CA LEU A 154 8.61 12.79 -18.76
C LEU A 154 7.97 12.98 -20.14
N LYS A 155 7.24 11.98 -20.66
CA LYS A 155 6.48 12.14 -21.90
C LYS A 155 5.44 13.24 -21.77
N THR A 156 4.71 13.27 -20.66
CA THR A 156 3.74 14.34 -20.38
C THR A 156 4.41 15.71 -20.41
N PHE A 157 5.60 15.85 -19.81
CA PHE A 157 6.36 17.10 -19.84
C PHE A 157 6.95 17.44 -21.21
N ALA A 158 7.32 16.44 -22.01
CA ALA A 158 7.76 16.66 -23.39
C ALA A 158 6.61 17.13 -24.29
N ASP A 159 5.42 16.55 -24.14
CA ASP A 159 4.21 16.90 -24.91
C ASP A 159 3.78 18.37 -24.71
N ILE A 160 4.08 18.95 -23.53
CA ILE A 160 3.83 20.36 -23.22
C ILE A 160 5.10 21.23 -23.29
N CYS A 161 6.14 20.72 -23.95
CA CYS A 161 7.41 21.41 -24.22
C CYS A 161 8.10 21.99 -22.97
N ILE A 162 8.10 21.24 -21.87
CA ILE A 162 8.89 21.51 -20.65
C ILE A 162 10.21 20.73 -20.68
N VAL A 163 10.18 19.51 -21.20
CA VAL A 163 11.37 18.65 -21.38
C VAL A 163 11.70 18.57 -22.86
N ASN A 164 12.96 18.83 -23.21
CA ASN A 164 13.41 18.85 -24.61
C ASN A 164 13.97 17.50 -25.10
N VAL A 165 13.98 16.48 -24.24
CA VAL A 165 14.40 15.12 -24.60
C VAL A 165 13.16 14.31 -24.94
N ASP A 166 13.19 13.54 -26.03
CA ASP A 166 12.12 12.59 -26.34
C ASP A 166 12.23 11.35 -25.43
N PRO A 167 11.30 11.15 -24.47
CA PRO A 167 11.35 10.02 -23.55
C PRO A 167 11.00 8.69 -24.21
N MET A 168 10.43 8.70 -25.42
CA MET A 168 10.07 7.47 -26.14
C MET A 168 11.28 6.78 -26.78
N LEU A 169 12.36 7.51 -27.03
CA LEU A 169 13.62 6.93 -27.51
C LEU A 169 14.36 6.17 -26.41
N TRP A 170 14.05 6.44 -25.14
CA TRP A 170 14.73 5.79 -24.02
C TRP A 170 14.14 4.42 -23.70
N LYS A 171 15.03 3.43 -23.56
CA LYS A 171 14.72 2.08 -23.07
C LYS A 171 15.50 1.82 -21.79
N HIS A 172 14.80 1.45 -20.72
CA HIS A 172 15.43 1.13 -19.44
C HIS A 172 16.01 -0.30 -19.41
N PRO A 173 17.05 -0.55 -18.60
CA PRO A 173 17.74 -1.85 -18.59
C PRO A 173 16.91 -2.99 -17.98
N TYR A 174 15.88 -2.68 -17.19
CA TYR A 174 15.01 -3.67 -16.52
C TYR A 174 13.89 -4.25 -17.41
N THR A 175 14.19 -4.53 -18.67
CA THR A 175 13.25 -5.14 -19.62
C THR A 175 13.69 -6.55 -20.00
N GLY A 176 12.80 -7.33 -20.63
CA GLY A 176 13.12 -8.69 -21.10
C GLY A 176 13.59 -9.59 -19.96
N LEU A 177 14.78 -10.18 -20.13
CA LEU A 177 15.42 -11.07 -19.15
C LEU A 177 15.74 -10.38 -17.81
N ASN A 178 15.94 -9.06 -17.83
CA ASN A 178 16.27 -8.27 -16.65
C ASN A 178 15.02 -7.69 -15.94
N SER A 179 13.83 -8.00 -16.44
CA SER A 179 12.58 -7.55 -15.84
C SER A 179 12.33 -8.23 -14.49
N SER A 180 11.66 -7.54 -13.58
CA SER A 180 11.35 -8.08 -12.25
C SER A 180 10.50 -9.35 -12.34
N ASN A 181 9.66 -9.47 -13.37
CA ASN A 181 8.85 -10.67 -13.62
C ASN A 181 9.70 -11.91 -13.95
N VAL A 182 10.81 -11.74 -14.67
CA VAL A 182 11.74 -12.83 -15.00
C VAL A 182 12.70 -13.10 -13.85
N ILE A 183 13.19 -12.08 -13.13
CA ILE A 183 14.15 -12.31 -12.05
C ILE A 183 13.45 -12.88 -10.80
N LYS A 184 12.30 -12.32 -10.40
CA LYS A 184 11.64 -12.61 -9.12
C LYS A 184 10.16 -12.98 -9.25
N GLY A 185 9.54 -12.75 -10.40
CA GLY A 185 8.10 -12.90 -10.58
C GLY A 185 7.69 -14.27 -11.11
N LYS A 186 6.60 -14.29 -11.88
CA LYS A 186 5.98 -15.52 -12.38
C LYS A 186 6.90 -16.28 -13.35
N ARG A 187 7.79 -15.58 -14.04
CA ARG A 187 8.76 -16.15 -14.99
C ARG A 187 10.12 -16.46 -14.37
N ALA A 188 10.28 -16.31 -13.06
CA ALA A 188 11.49 -16.71 -12.36
C ALA A 188 11.75 -18.22 -12.44
N SER A 189 13.02 -18.60 -12.27
CA SER A 189 13.43 -19.99 -12.19
C SER A 189 12.74 -20.70 -11.01
N GLU A 190 12.68 -22.03 -11.10
CA GLU A 190 12.08 -22.85 -10.05
C GLU A 190 12.81 -22.67 -8.71
N ASP A 191 14.15 -22.59 -8.71
CA ASP A 191 14.94 -22.35 -7.51
C ASP A 191 14.56 -21.04 -6.80
N VAL A 192 14.36 -19.96 -7.56
CA VAL A 192 13.97 -18.66 -6.99
C VAL A 192 12.56 -18.71 -6.41
N LYS A 193 11.65 -19.47 -7.04
CA LYS A 193 10.29 -19.66 -6.55
C LYS A 193 10.27 -20.56 -5.31
N ALA A 194 11.04 -21.64 -5.31
CA ALA A 194 11.18 -22.57 -4.20
C ALA A 194 11.68 -21.85 -2.94
N LYS A 195 12.64 -20.93 -3.07
CA LYS A 195 13.13 -20.08 -1.97
C LYS A 195 12.06 -19.16 -1.34
N LYS A 196 10.92 -18.94 -2.00
CA LYS A 196 9.80 -18.16 -1.47
C LYS A 196 8.73 -19.00 -0.78
N LEU A 197 8.77 -20.32 -0.96
CA LEU A 197 7.83 -21.22 -0.32
C LEU A 197 8.29 -21.51 1.12
N PRO A 198 7.36 -21.64 2.07
CA PRO A 198 7.70 -22.18 3.38
C PRO A 198 8.26 -23.60 3.22
N ASN A 199 9.25 -23.95 4.05
CA ASN A 199 9.71 -25.33 4.10
C ASN A 199 8.66 -26.22 4.80
N GLN A 200 8.82 -27.54 4.65
CA GLN A 200 7.87 -28.51 5.19
C GLN A 200 7.78 -28.43 6.72
N ASP A 201 8.90 -28.28 7.41
CA ASP A 201 8.94 -28.20 8.88
C ASP A 201 8.13 -27.00 9.41
N ALA A 202 8.16 -25.87 8.72
CA ALA A 202 7.35 -24.70 9.08
C ALA A 202 5.85 -24.98 8.92
N LEU A 203 5.43 -25.68 7.87
CA LEU A 203 4.03 -26.07 7.68
C LEU A 203 3.58 -27.09 8.75
N LEU A 204 4.45 -28.05 9.07
CA LEU A 204 4.18 -29.05 10.10
C LEU A 204 4.10 -28.41 11.50
N ALA A 205 4.97 -27.46 11.81
CA ALA A 205 4.91 -26.71 13.06
C ALA A 205 3.59 -25.94 13.20
N ILE A 206 3.13 -25.26 12.14
CA ILE A 206 1.82 -24.59 12.13
C ILE A 206 0.68 -25.60 12.33
N ALA A 207 0.76 -26.77 11.68
CA ALA A 207 -0.23 -27.83 11.83
C ALA A 207 -0.26 -28.41 13.25
N GLU A 208 0.90 -28.55 13.90
CA GLU A 208 1.01 -28.99 15.29
C GLU A 208 0.40 -27.97 16.27
N VAL A 209 0.68 -26.67 16.07
CA VAL A 209 0.03 -25.62 16.87
C VAL A 209 -1.49 -25.63 16.64
N PHE A 210 -1.94 -25.79 15.39
CA PHE A 210 -3.36 -25.90 15.06
C PHE A 210 -4.01 -27.12 15.76
N SER A 211 -3.35 -28.28 15.78
CA SER A 211 -3.92 -29.52 16.33
C SER A 211 -4.08 -29.50 17.84
N ARG A 212 -3.27 -28.70 18.55
CA ARG A 212 -3.37 -28.51 20.01
C ARG A 212 -4.64 -27.78 20.46
N GLY A 213 -5.45 -27.24 19.55
CA GLY A 213 -6.78 -26.69 19.85
C GLY A 213 -6.73 -25.34 20.57
N GLU A 214 -7.79 -24.96 21.28
CA GLU A 214 -7.77 -23.82 22.21
C GLU A 214 -7.14 -24.27 23.54
N SER A 215 -5.80 -24.33 23.56
CA SER A 215 -5.06 -24.60 24.81
C SER A 215 -4.89 -23.31 25.61
N LYS A 216 -4.67 -23.40 26.93
CA LYS A 216 -4.39 -22.22 27.78
C LYS A 216 -3.20 -21.38 27.31
N THR A 217 -2.33 -21.94 26.48
CA THR A 217 -1.13 -21.28 25.95
C THR A 217 -1.36 -20.56 24.63
N HIS A 218 -2.49 -20.76 23.94
CA HIS A 218 -2.73 -20.12 22.66
C HIS A 218 -3.35 -18.74 22.84
N THR A 219 -2.71 -17.76 22.20
CA THR A 219 -3.25 -16.41 22.06
C THR A 219 -4.27 -16.34 20.92
N ALA A 220 -5.04 -15.25 20.86
CA ALA A 220 -5.95 -15.02 19.73
C ALA A 220 -5.17 -14.91 18.41
N GLU A 221 -3.94 -14.40 18.44
CA GLU A 221 -3.03 -14.31 17.32
C GLU A 221 -2.60 -15.70 16.82
N ASP A 222 -2.27 -16.62 17.72
CA ASP A 222 -1.92 -18.01 17.36
C ASP A 222 -3.11 -18.70 16.67
N VAL A 223 -4.31 -18.54 17.22
CA VAL A 223 -5.55 -19.08 16.63
C VAL A 223 -5.80 -18.45 15.27
N LEU A 224 -5.68 -17.13 15.14
CA LEU A 224 -5.86 -16.42 13.87
C LEU A 224 -4.90 -16.93 12.80
N ILE A 225 -3.59 -16.99 13.09
CA ILE A 225 -2.56 -17.37 12.13
C ILE A 225 -2.73 -18.82 11.69
N THR A 226 -2.91 -19.74 12.66
CA THR A 226 -3.03 -21.18 12.37
C THR A 226 -4.33 -21.48 11.60
N CYS A 227 -5.47 -20.91 12.00
CA CYS A 227 -6.75 -21.13 11.33
C CYS A 227 -6.76 -20.52 9.93
N VAL A 228 -6.26 -19.28 9.75
CA VAL A 228 -6.15 -18.68 8.41
C VAL A 228 -5.24 -19.50 7.51
N THR A 229 -4.13 -20.04 8.03
CA THR A 229 -3.26 -20.94 7.28
C THR A 229 -4.00 -22.21 6.86
N GLY A 230 -4.74 -22.84 7.78
CA GLY A 230 -5.59 -23.99 7.49
C GLY A 230 -6.61 -23.73 6.39
N LEU A 231 -7.28 -22.57 6.41
CA LEU A 231 -8.20 -22.15 5.36
C LEU A 231 -7.50 -21.95 4.00
N LEU A 232 -6.32 -21.34 3.99
CA LEU A 232 -5.55 -21.12 2.75
C LEU A 232 -4.99 -22.42 2.17
N LEU A 233 -4.62 -23.39 3.00
CA LEU A 233 -4.26 -24.74 2.57
C LEU A 233 -5.46 -25.51 2.02
N SER A 234 -6.66 -25.27 2.58
CA SER A 234 -7.92 -25.89 2.13
C SER A 234 -8.41 -25.31 0.80
N ALA A 235 -8.35 -23.98 0.65
CA ALA A 235 -8.74 -23.27 -0.56
C ALA A 235 -7.85 -22.02 -0.75
N PRO A 236 -6.81 -22.09 -1.59
CA PRO A 236 -5.88 -20.98 -1.77
C PRO A 236 -6.57 -19.74 -2.37
N ILE A 237 -6.72 -18.68 -1.60
CA ILE A 237 -7.30 -17.38 -2.03
C ILE A 237 -6.39 -16.23 -1.59
N ARG A 238 -6.67 -14.99 -2.00
CA ARG A 238 -5.86 -13.86 -1.54
C ARG A 238 -6.13 -13.61 -0.05
N ILE A 239 -5.08 -13.32 0.72
CA ILE A 239 -5.22 -12.99 2.15
C ILE A 239 -6.23 -11.86 2.40
N SER A 240 -6.28 -10.85 1.54
CA SER A 240 -7.23 -9.74 1.65
C SER A 240 -8.70 -10.13 1.41
N GLU A 241 -8.94 -11.25 0.72
CA GLU A 241 -10.26 -11.86 0.53
C GLU A 241 -10.59 -12.77 1.73
N THR A 242 -9.61 -13.54 2.25
CA THR A 242 -9.75 -14.37 3.46
C THR A 242 -10.19 -13.58 4.68
N LEU A 243 -9.61 -12.39 4.89
CA LEU A 243 -9.96 -11.51 6.03
C LEU A 243 -11.39 -10.94 5.93
N ARG A 244 -12.12 -11.20 4.84
CA ARG A 244 -13.51 -10.76 4.63
C ARG A 244 -14.50 -11.92 4.64
N PHE A 245 -14.09 -13.09 5.12
CA PHE A 245 -15.01 -14.21 5.28
C PHE A 245 -16.14 -13.84 6.24
N ARG A 246 -17.34 -14.26 5.86
CA ARG A 246 -18.50 -14.25 6.75
C ARG A 246 -18.49 -15.53 7.58
N THR A 247 -19.20 -15.52 8.71
CA THR A 247 -19.38 -16.71 9.56
C THR A 247 -20.09 -17.85 8.81
N ASP A 248 -20.93 -17.53 7.82
CA ASP A 248 -21.64 -18.49 6.95
C ASP A 248 -20.88 -18.83 5.66
N CYS A 249 -19.55 -18.67 5.64
CA CYS A 249 -18.75 -18.86 4.43
C CYS A 249 -18.60 -20.33 4.00
N LEU A 250 -18.66 -21.30 4.91
CA LEU A 250 -18.66 -22.72 4.57
C LEU A 250 -20.04 -23.15 4.11
N ARG A 251 -20.12 -23.67 2.89
CA ARG A 251 -21.37 -24.10 2.26
C ARG A 251 -21.19 -25.47 1.63
N ASN A 252 -22.32 -26.16 1.48
CA ASN A 252 -22.36 -27.55 1.04
C ASN A 252 -23.36 -27.69 -0.11
N GLU A 253 -22.96 -28.38 -1.18
CA GLU A 253 -23.83 -28.71 -2.32
C GLU A 253 -23.59 -30.15 -2.74
N ARG A 254 -24.61 -30.79 -3.34
CA ARG A 254 -24.42 -32.07 -4.02
C ARG A 254 -23.86 -31.83 -5.41
N ASP A 255 -22.85 -32.59 -5.79
CA ASP A 255 -22.35 -32.60 -7.15
C ASP A 255 -23.28 -33.35 -8.11
N LYS A 256 -22.89 -33.42 -9.39
CA LYS A 256 -23.64 -34.12 -10.44
C LYS A 256 -23.84 -35.62 -10.15
N ASN A 257 -23.02 -36.21 -9.29
CA ASN A 257 -23.07 -37.61 -8.89
C ASN A 257 -23.79 -37.80 -7.53
N GLY A 258 -24.36 -36.73 -6.96
CA GLY A 258 -25.05 -36.75 -5.68
C GLY A 258 -24.13 -36.73 -4.45
N VAL A 259 -22.81 -36.57 -4.64
CA VAL A 259 -21.82 -36.54 -3.54
C VAL A 259 -21.79 -35.15 -2.93
N MET A 260 -21.83 -35.06 -1.60
CA MET A 260 -21.69 -33.80 -0.88
C MET A 260 -20.30 -33.21 -1.08
N GLN A 261 -20.24 -31.97 -1.58
CA GLN A 261 -19.03 -31.18 -1.73
C GLN A 261 -19.13 -29.92 -0.88
N HIS A 262 -18.04 -29.65 -0.17
CA HIS A 262 -17.89 -28.44 0.64
C HIS A 262 -17.17 -27.35 -0.18
N TYR A 263 -17.53 -26.10 0.04
CA TYR A 263 -16.88 -24.97 -0.58
C TYR A 263 -16.90 -23.74 0.32
N LEU A 264 -15.88 -22.88 0.16
CA LEU A 264 -15.85 -21.56 0.77
C LEU A 264 -16.46 -20.53 -0.18
N ALA A 265 -17.46 -19.81 0.30
CA ALA A 265 -18.06 -18.64 -0.35
C ALA A 265 -17.37 -17.37 0.16
N TYR A 266 -16.85 -16.55 -0.76
CA TYR A 266 -16.11 -15.33 -0.41
C TYR A 266 -16.40 -14.19 -1.37
N TRP A 267 -16.33 -12.97 -0.86
CA TRP A 267 -16.51 -11.76 -1.65
C TRP A 267 -15.25 -11.43 -2.45
N VAL A 268 -15.39 -11.22 -3.76
CA VAL A 268 -14.29 -10.80 -4.64
C VAL A 268 -14.43 -9.31 -4.96
N PRO A 269 -13.58 -8.43 -4.39
CA PRO A 269 -13.73 -6.98 -4.58
C PRO A 269 -13.63 -6.53 -6.03
N LYS A 270 -12.86 -7.25 -6.86
CA LYS A 270 -12.62 -6.90 -8.27
C LYS A 270 -13.88 -7.08 -9.12
N THR A 271 -14.62 -8.18 -8.91
CA THR A 271 -15.85 -8.48 -9.66
C THR A 271 -17.09 -7.98 -8.94
N ARG A 272 -16.99 -7.63 -7.65
CA ARG A 272 -18.10 -7.23 -6.78
C ARG A 272 -19.18 -8.32 -6.68
N GLU A 273 -18.74 -9.57 -6.58
CA GLU A 273 -19.60 -10.74 -6.52
C GLU A 273 -19.04 -11.75 -5.52
N PHE A 274 -19.91 -12.64 -5.03
CA PHE A 274 -19.49 -13.82 -4.29
C PHE A 274 -18.97 -14.88 -5.26
N ALA A 275 -17.76 -15.37 -4.99
CA ALA A 275 -17.20 -16.54 -5.64
C ALA A 275 -17.27 -17.73 -4.68
N ARG A 276 -17.21 -18.93 -5.25
CA ARG A 276 -17.08 -20.18 -4.49
C ARG A 276 -15.78 -20.89 -4.84
N LYS A 277 -15.18 -21.53 -3.85
CA LYS A 277 -14.00 -22.37 -4.05
C LYS A 277 -14.16 -23.71 -3.34
N PRO A 278 -14.10 -24.84 -4.05
CA PRO A 278 -14.23 -26.16 -3.43
C PRO A 278 -13.07 -26.42 -2.48
N ILE A 279 -13.34 -27.16 -1.40
CA ILE A 279 -12.31 -27.67 -0.49
C ILE A 279 -12.13 -29.18 -0.68
N PRO A 280 -10.90 -29.71 -0.59
CA PRO A 280 -10.67 -31.15 -0.56
C PRO A 280 -11.41 -31.80 0.61
N LYS A 281 -11.99 -32.98 0.39
CA LYS A 281 -12.73 -33.72 1.44
C LYS A 281 -11.89 -33.96 2.70
N VAL A 282 -10.61 -34.27 2.54
CA VAL A 282 -9.65 -34.48 3.65
C VAL A 282 -9.39 -33.23 4.49
N MET A 283 -9.72 -32.04 3.97
CA MET A 283 -9.55 -30.76 4.66
C MET A 283 -10.87 -30.22 5.26
N ALA A 284 -11.99 -30.95 5.12
CA ALA A 284 -13.30 -30.48 5.56
C ALA A 284 -13.34 -30.20 7.07
N GLU A 285 -12.88 -31.14 7.89
CA GLU A 285 -12.83 -31.01 9.35
C GLU A 285 -11.92 -29.86 9.80
N VAL A 286 -10.74 -29.74 9.19
CA VAL A 286 -9.81 -28.64 9.45
C VAL A 286 -10.44 -27.28 9.10
N THR A 287 -11.16 -27.22 7.98
CA THR A 287 -11.84 -26.00 7.53
C THR A 287 -12.96 -25.59 8.49
N GLU A 288 -13.81 -26.55 8.88
CA GLU A 288 -14.93 -26.32 9.79
C GLU A 288 -14.43 -25.84 11.16
N GLU A 289 -13.44 -26.52 11.72
CA GLU A 289 -12.85 -26.17 13.01
C GLU A 289 -12.14 -24.80 12.96
N ALA A 290 -11.44 -24.49 11.86
CA ALA A 290 -10.83 -23.18 11.65
C ALA A 290 -11.87 -22.05 11.63
N ILE A 291 -13.00 -22.25 10.93
CA ILE A 291 -14.09 -21.25 10.88
C ILE A 291 -14.74 -21.08 12.24
N LYS A 292 -14.95 -22.18 12.97
CA LYS A 292 -15.50 -22.15 14.32
C LYS A 292 -14.62 -21.33 15.26
N ARG A 293 -13.33 -21.64 15.34
CA ARG A 293 -12.37 -20.92 16.19
C ARG A 293 -12.24 -19.46 15.80
N LEU A 294 -12.12 -19.16 14.51
CA LEU A 294 -12.11 -17.78 14.02
C LEU A 294 -13.39 -17.03 14.41
N SER A 295 -14.55 -17.68 14.28
CA SER A 295 -15.83 -17.11 14.69
C SER A 295 -15.82 -16.80 16.19
N THR A 296 -15.36 -17.72 17.03
CA THR A 296 -15.24 -17.51 18.48
C THR A 296 -14.35 -16.31 18.82
N ILE A 297 -13.10 -16.27 18.35
CA ILE A 297 -12.15 -15.20 18.74
C ILE A 297 -12.53 -13.82 18.20
N THR A 298 -13.35 -13.76 17.14
CA THR A 298 -13.79 -12.49 16.54
C THR A 298 -15.21 -12.08 16.94
N GLU A 299 -15.87 -12.83 17.83
CA GLU A 299 -17.26 -12.57 18.24
C GLU A 299 -17.44 -11.18 18.86
N GLU A 300 -16.62 -10.81 19.85
CA GLU A 300 -16.69 -9.48 20.47
C GLU A 300 -16.41 -8.35 19.46
N GLY A 301 -15.46 -8.56 18.53
CA GLY A 301 -15.19 -7.60 17.46
C GLY A 301 -16.40 -7.40 16.53
N ARG A 302 -17.15 -8.46 16.23
CA ARG A 302 -18.40 -8.37 15.46
C ARG A 302 -19.51 -7.69 16.22
N ARG A 303 -19.66 -7.94 17.53
CA ARG A 303 -20.64 -7.25 18.39
C ARG A 303 -20.37 -5.75 18.45
N LEU A 304 -19.11 -5.36 18.63
CA LEU A 304 -18.69 -3.96 18.57
C LEU A 304 -19.00 -3.33 17.22
N ALA A 305 -18.66 -4.00 16.10
CA ALA A 305 -18.97 -3.51 14.76
C ALA A 305 -20.49 -3.30 14.56
N SER A 306 -21.30 -4.29 14.94
CA SER A 306 -22.76 -4.20 14.87
C SER A 306 -23.31 -3.08 15.75
N TYR A 307 -22.74 -2.86 16.94
CA TYR A 307 -23.11 -1.75 17.81
C TYR A 307 -22.80 -0.39 17.16
N MET A 308 -21.62 -0.24 16.56
CA MET A 308 -21.21 1.00 15.88
C MET A 308 -22.08 1.35 14.66
N GLU A 309 -22.63 0.35 13.97
CA GLU A 309 -23.60 0.57 12.88
C GLU A 309 -24.92 1.20 13.35
N THR A 310 -25.23 1.17 14.66
CA THR A 310 -26.44 1.78 15.22
C THR A 310 -26.31 3.28 15.53
N ASN A 311 -25.17 3.91 15.21
CA ASN A 311 -24.81 5.29 15.60
C ASN A 311 -24.94 5.50 17.12
N PRO A 312 -24.20 4.73 17.93
CA PRO A 312 -24.35 4.76 19.37
C PRO A 312 -23.91 6.09 19.97
N VAL A 313 -24.64 6.56 20.98
CA VAL A 313 -24.27 7.73 21.79
C VAL A 313 -23.40 7.33 22.99
N LYS A 314 -23.43 6.06 23.39
CA LYS A 314 -22.71 5.53 24.54
C LYS A 314 -21.49 4.71 24.12
N PHE A 315 -20.58 4.50 25.07
CA PHE A 315 -19.44 3.62 24.89
C PHE A 315 -19.89 2.15 24.86
N TYR A 316 -19.29 1.33 23.99
CA TYR A 316 -19.55 -0.10 23.96
C TYR A 316 -18.87 -0.79 25.15
N ARG A 317 -19.66 -1.34 26.07
CA ARG A 317 -19.16 -2.06 27.24
C ARG A 317 -19.11 -3.56 26.99
N HIS A 318 -17.91 -4.14 27.01
CA HIS A 318 -17.70 -5.59 27.01
C HIS A 318 -17.46 -6.11 28.44
N SER A 319 -17.34 -7.43 28.61
CA SER A 319 -17.27 -8.10 29.91
C SER A 319 -16.13 -7.63 30.83
N ASN A 320 -15.08 -7.02 30.28
CA ASN A 320 -13.89 -6.62 31.03
C ASN A 320 -13.80 -5.09 31.16
N CYS A 321 -14.82 -4.35 30.72
CA CYS A 321 -14.85 -2.92 30.93
C CYS A 321 -14.96 -2.60 32.44
N PRO A 322 -14.26 -1.57 32.91
CA PRO A 322 -14.38 -1.12 34.29
C PRO A 322 -15.80 -0.65 34.61
N ASP A 323 -16.27 -0.95 35.81
CA ASP A 323 -17.59 -0.54 36.30
C ASP A 323 -17.55 0.89 36.85
N VAL A 324 -17.50 1.85 35.94
CA VAL A 324 -17.47 3.29 36.20
C VAL A 324 -18.48 4.00 35.29
N LEU A 325 -18.87 5.24 35.63
CA LEU A 325 -19.79 6.02 34.79
C LEU A 325 -19.17 6.40 33.43
N ASP A 326 -19.99 6.60 32.40
CA ASP A 326 -19.52 6.91 31.03
C ASP A 326 -18.68 8.21 30.96
N ASP A 327 -18.99 9.20 31.81
CA ASP A 327 -18.32 10.52 31.84
C ASP A 327 -17.15 10.59 32.83
N GLN A 328 -16.81 9.48 33.49
CA GLN A 328 -15.73 9.46 34.48
C GLN A 328 -14.36 9.33 33.80
N GLU A 329 -13.39 10.14 34.23
CA GLU A 329 -12.00 9.99 33.79
C GLU A 329 -11.44 8.64 34.25
N LEU A 330 -10.96 7.85 33.29
CA LEU A 330 -10.37 6.54 33.53
C LEU A 330 -8.90 6.65 33.93
N THR A 331 -8.48 5.81 34.87
CA THR A 331 -7.06 5.55 35.12
C THR A 331 -6.43 4.80 33.94
N CYS A 332 -5.09 4.84 33.80
CA CYS A 332 -4.40 4.11 32.74
C CYS A 332 -4.75 2.61 32.69
N GLN A 333 -4.92 1.98 33.86
CA GLN A 333 -5.31 0.57 33.93
C GLN A 333 -6.74 0.34 33.41
N GLN A 334 -7.68 1.20 33.82
CA GLN A 334 -9.07 1.14 33.36
C GLN A 334 -9.19 1.41 31.85
N VAL A 335 -8.34 2.24 31.27
CA VAL A 335 -8.27 2.42 29.81
C VAL A 335 -7.86 1.11 29.12
N VAL A 336 -6.84 0.43 29.65
CA VAL A 336 -6.37 -0.85 29.10
C VAL A 336 -7.47 -1.92 29.17
N GLU A 337 -8.18 -2.00 30.29
CA GLU A 337 -9.34 -2.87 30.50
C GLU A 337 -10.49 -2.55 29.52
N ALA A 338 -10.84 -1.26 29.38
CA ALA A 338 -11.89 -0.79 28.47
C ALA A 338 -11.57 -1.00 26.99
N LEU A 339 -10.28 -1.04 26.61
CA LEU A 339 -9.84 -1.34 25.26
C LEU A 339 -9.72 -2.86 24.99
N GLY A 340 -9.92 -3.71 26.00
CA GLY A 340 -9.76 -5.16 25.89
C GLY A 340 -8.32 -5.61 25.63
N ALA A 341 -7.33 -4.76 25.89
CA ALA A 341 -5.92 -5.08 25.69
C ALA A 341 -5.37 -5.77 26.95
N PHE A 342 -5.28 -7.09 26.96
CA PHE A 342 -4.65 -7.77 28.10
C PHE A 342 -3.14 -7.50 28.09
N SER A 343 -2.60 -6.92 29.16
CA SER A 343 -1.22 -7.20 29.53
C SER A 343 -1.15 -8.67 29.92
N GLN A 344 -0.74 -9.56 29.01
CA GLN A 344 -0.24 -10.85 29.48
C GLN A 344 0.95 -10.54 30.39
N GLY A 345 0.79 -10.79 31.69
CA GLY A 345 1.84 -10.62 32.67
C GLY A 345 3.07 -11.37 32.17
N GLY A 346 4.14 -10.62 31.91
CA GLY A 346 5.46 -11.22 31.76
C GLY A 346 5.69 -12.10 32.98
N ALA A 347 6.11 -13.34 32.72
CA ALA A 347 6.49 -14.28 33.76
C ALA A 347 7.35 -13.54 34.79
N ALA A 348 6.82 -13.39 36.00
CA ALA A 348 7.61 -12.97 37.14
C ALA A 348 8.68 -14.05 37.33
N THR A 349 9.91 -13.70 36.98
CA THR A 349 11.10 -14.46 37.35
C THR A 349 11.16 -14.49 38.87
N SER A 350 10.88 -15.65 39.45
CA SER A 350 11.36 -16.04 40.77
C SER A 350 12.68 -16.77 40.64
#